data_AF-A0A7G3G5S7-F1
#
_entry.id   AF-A0A7G3G5S7-F1
#
_cell.length_a   1.000
_cell.length_b   1.000
_cell.length_c   1.000
_cell.angle_alpha   90.00
_cell.angle_beta   90.00
_cell.angle_gamma   90.00
#
_symmetry.space_group_name_H-M   'P 1'
#
loop_
_entity.id
_entity.type
_entity.pdbx_description
1 polymer ?
#
loop_
_entity_poly.entity_id
_entity_poly.type
_entity_poly.pdbx_seq_one_letter_code
_entity_poly.pdbx_strand_id
1 'polypeptide(L)'
;MKRFYWLLMAVLMGLLAGCANLADGSDQPFTGSGGKALNMILVNHNHRPISQAFVGTNWAANAGAGDAKGPGGGGIVCCYNVTDWRKPVKVMWTFSALGEPSFYNKEGIRTEGKITTPKEDHVAMVNLPPRMPIASSDMFKDEGNLCVIFKDLNTVELQYSVRFDCGVF
;
A
#
# COMPACT_ATOMS: atom_id res chain seq x y z
N MET A 1 27.39 8.88 35.77
CA MET A 1 27.35 7.98 34.59
C MET A 1 26.20 6.96 34.60
N LYS A 2 25.78 6.37 35.73
CA LYS A 2 24.69 5.37 35.76
C LYS A 2 23.27 5.92 35.47
N ARG A 3 22.99 7.19 35.79
CA ARG A 3 21.66 7.81 35.57
C ARG A 3 21.33 8.09 34.10
N PHE A 4 22.33 8.22 33.23
CA PHE A 4 22.13 8.53 31.81
C PHE A 4 21.72 7.29 30.99
N TYR A 5 22.19 6.10 31.40
CA TYR A 5 21.85 4.83 30.78
C TYR A 5 20.38 4.42 30.97
N TRP A 6 19.78 4.81 32.10
CA TRP A 6 18.36 4.54 32.39
C TRP A 6 17.41 5.35 31.51
N LEU A 7 17.75 6.61 31.25
CA LEU A 7 16.97 7.48 30.37
C LEU A 7 17.04 7.02 28.90
N LEU A 8 18.20 6.57 28.44
CA LEU A 8 18.36 6.03 27.08
C LEU A 8 17.63 4.70 26.87
N MET A 9 17.66 3.79 27.85
CA MET A 9 16.89 2.53 27.78
C MET A 9 15.36 2.77 27.79
N ALA A 10 14.88 3.74 28.57
CA ALA A 10 13.45 4.09 28.61
C ALA A 10 12.96 4.71 27.28
N VAL A 11 13.77 5.54 26.63
CA VAL A 11 13.44 6.12 25.32
C VAL A 11 13.48 5.05 24.23
N LEU A 12 14.41 4.10 24.29
CA LEU A 12 14.49 2.99 23.33
C LEU A 12 13.32 2.00 23.49
N MET A 13 12.84 1.74 24.72
CA MET A 13 11.65 0.92 24.97
C MET A 13 10.34 1.63 24.58
N GLY A 14 10.26 2.96 24.72
CA GLY A 14 9.11 3.75 24.27
C GLY A 14 8.93 3.77 22.75
N LEU A 15 10.04 3.70 22.00
CA LEU A 15 10.01 3.61 20.52
C LEU A 15 9.55 2.24 20.01
N LEU A 16 9.77 1.15 20.76
CA LEU A 16 9.24 -0.18 20.42
C LEU A 16 7.79 -0.41 20.90
N ALA A 17 7.34 0.28 21.94
CA ALA A 17 5.96 0.22 22.43
C ALA A 17 4.94 0.80 21.43
N GLY A 18 5.39 1.60 20.44
CA GLY A 18 4.55 2.09 19.35
C GLY A 18 4.08 1.01 18.37
N CYS A 19 4.74 -0.14 18.32
CA CYS A 19 4.42 -1.23 17.39
C CYS A 19 3.87 -2.50 18.07
N ALA A 20 3.90 -2.60 19.40
CA ALA A 20 3.56 -3.82 20.14
C ALA A 20 2.12 -3.89 20.68
N ASN A 21 1.34 -2.80 20.63
CA ASN A 21 -0.03 -2.76 21.18
C ASN A 21 -1.14 -3.19 20.20
N LEU A 22 -0.81 -3.82 19.07
CA LEU A 22 -1.82 -4.31 18.11
C LEU A 22 -2.30 -5.75 18.40
N ALA A 23 -1.74 -6.42 19.42
CA ALA A 23 -1.95 -7.85 19.66
C ALA A 23 -2.96 -8.19 20.77
N ASP A 24 -3.53 -7.20 21.48
CA ASP A 24 -4.56 -7.48 22.50
C ASP A 24 -5.91 -6.89 22.09
N GLY A 25 -6.91 -7.78 21.99
CA GLY A 25 -8.16 -7.58 21.28
C GLY A 25 -9.21 -6.69 21.96
N SER A 26 -8.84 -5.66 22.73
CA SER A 26 -9.83 -4.80 23.41
C SER A 26 -9.62 -3.28 23.31
N ASP A 27 -8.49 -2.77 22.84
CA ASP A 27 -8.26 -1.30 22.73
C ASP A 27 -7.70 -0.90 21.35
N GLN A 28 -8.36 -1.34 20.28
CA GLN A 28 -8.18 -0.73 18.98
C GLN A 28 -8.75 0.70 19.06
N PRO A 29 -7.99 1.78 18.75
CA PRO A 29 -8.51 3.17 18.72
C PRO A 29 -9.60 3.38 17.64
N PHE A 30 -10.02 2.30 16.97
CA PHE A 30 -10.97 2.23 15.88
C PHE A 30 -12.35 1.68 16.30
N THR A 31 -12.51 1.22 17.55
CA THR A 31 -13.79 0.72 18.10
C THR A 31 -14.86 1.80 18.26
N GLY A 32 -14.48 3.08 18.28
CA GLY A 32 -15.41 4.20 18.45
C GLY A 32 -16.20 4.63 17.19
N SER A 33 -15.82 4.15 16.00
CA SER A 33 -16.46 4.56 14.72
C SER A 33 -16.93 3.39 13.83
N GLY A 34 -16.82 2.16 14.30
CA GLY A 34 -17.35 0.98 13.61
C GLY A 34 -16.56 0.53 12.37
N GLY A 35 -15.35 1.05 12.16
CA GLY A 35 -14.48 0.69 11.03
C GLY A 35 -13.35 -0.27 11.42
N LYS A 36 -13.09 -1.26 10.57
CA LYS A 36 -11.89 -2.11 10.61
C LYS A 36 -10.74 -1.42 9.86
N ALA A 37 -9.56 -1.34 10.47
CA ALA A 37 -8.36 -0.89 9.78
C ALA A 37 -7.91 -1.96 8.76
N LEU A 38 -7.65 -1.54 7.53
CA LEU A 38 -7.24 -2.43 6.44
C LEU A 38 -5.79 -2.17 6.03
N ASN A 39 -5.10 -3.21 5.61
CA ASN A 39 -3.88 -3.08 4.82
C ASN A 39 -4.25 -2.71 3.38
N MET A 40 -3.54 -1.79 2.75
CA MET A 40 -3.64 -1.54 1.32
C MET A 40 -2.56 -2.33 0.59
N ILE A 41 -2.96 -3.06 -0.44
CA ILE A 41 -2.06 -3.90 -1.25
C ILE A 41 -2.26 -3.54 -2.71
N LEU A 42 -1.21 -3.14 -3.40
CA LEU A 42 -1.30 -2.82 -4.81
C LEU A 42 -1.02 -4.06 -5.66
N VAL A 43 -1.87 -4.28 -6.65
CA VAL A 43 -1.69 -5.29 -7.70
C VAL A 43 -1.70 -4.58 -9.03
N ASN A 44 -0.60 -4.66 -9.78
CA ASN A 44 -0.47 -3.94 -11.04
C ASN A 44 -0.37 -4.89 -12.24
N HIS A 45 -1.44 -5.00 -13.03
CA HIS A 45 -1.43 -5.81 -14.25
C HIS A 45 -0.79 -5.09 -15.46
N ASN A 46 -0.35 -3.85 -15.29
CA ASN A 46 0.25 -3.08 -16.38
C ASN A 46 1.75 -3.35 -16.52
N HIS A 47 2.25 -3.31 -17.75
CA HIS A 47 3.68 -3.38 -18.07
C HIS A 47 4.48 -2.11 -17.70
N ARG A 48 3.90 -1.26 -16.85
CA ARG A 48 4.47 0.00 -16.42
C ARG A 48 4.41 0.09 -14.89
N PRO A 49 5.53 0.36 -14.20
CA PRO A 49 5.55 0.45 -12.75
C PRO A 49 4.73 1.65 -12.27
N ILE A 50 4.21 1.56 -11.04
CA ILE A 50 3.53 2.64 -10.34
C ILE A 50 4.49 3.21 -9.30
N SER A 51 4.84 4.49 -9.46
CA SER A 51 5.77 5.21 -8.57
C SER A 51 5.12 5.70 -7.27
N GLN A 52 3.79 5.74 -7.22
CA GLN A 52 3.00 6.06 -6.04
C GLN A 52 1.52 5.81 -6.33
N ALA A 53 0.78 5.38 -5.32
CA ALA A 53 -0.67 5.44 -5.32
C ALA A 53 -1.21 5.89 -3.96
N PHE A 54 -2.42 6.44 -3.99
CA PHE A 54 -3.15 6.92 -2.83
C PHE A 54 -4.59 6.43 -2.89
N VAL A 55 -5.15 6.06 -1.74
CA VAL A 55 -6.58 5.77 -1.56
C VAL A 55 -7.13 6.77 -0.53
N GLY A 56 -8.00 7.66 -1.00
CA GLY A 56 -8.37 8.87 -0.29
C GLY A 56 -7.13 9.74 -0.07
N THR A 57 -6.82 10.02 1.19
CA THR A 57 -5.62 10.78 1.60
C THR A 57 -4.45 9.89 2.02
N ASN A 58 -4.64 8.57 2.05
CA ASN A 58 -3.62 7.64 2.54
C ASN A 58 -2.73 7.23 1.37
N TRP A 59 -1.42 7.36 1.56
CA TRP A 59 -0.46 6.78 0.64
C TRP A 59 -0.54 5.25 0.75
N ALA A 60 -0.72 4.58 -0.38
CA ALA A 60 -0.96 3.15 -0.46
C ALA A 60 0.35 2.39 -0.64
N ALA A 61 1.02 2.50 -1.79
CA ALA A 61 2.39 2.01 -2.00
C ALA A 61 2.90 2.41 -3.39
N ASN A 62 4.06 1.87 -3.75
CA ASN A 62 4.54 1.68 -5.12
C ASN A 62 4.19 0.26 -5.59
N ALA A 63 4.18 0.05 -6.90
CA ALA A 63 4.08 -1.30 -7.47
C ALA A 63 5.00 -1.49 -8.67
N GLY A 64 5.58 -2.69 -8.79
CA GLY A 64 6.33 -3.10 -9.96
C GLY A 64 5.46 -3.16 -11.22
N ALA A 65 6.08 -3.29 -12.38
CA ALA A 65 5.37 -3.64 -13.60
C ALA A 65 4.97 -5.13 -13.56
N GLY A 66 3.80 -5.45 -14.11
CA GLY A 66 3.43 -6.81 -14.46
C GLY A 66 4.11 -7.27 -15.74
N ASP A 67 4.16 -8.59 -15.92
CA ASP A 67 4.74 -9.24 -17.08
C ASP A 67 3.94 -10.50 -17.47
N ALA A 68 4.49 -11.31 -18.38
CA ALA A 68 3.84 -12.54 -18.83
C ALA A 68 3.66 -13.60 -17.73
N LYS A 69 4.36 -13.46 -16.59
CA LYS A 69 4.29 -14.39 -15.45
C LYS A 69 3.26 -13.95 -14.41
N GLY A 70 2.79 -12.71 -14.46
CA GLY A 70 1.76 -12.23 -13.56
C GLY A 70 1.81 -10.72 -13.30
N PRO A 71 0.95 -10.25 -12.38
CA PRO A 71 0.94 -8.84 -12.00
C PRO A 71 2.24 -8.44 -11.28
N GLY A 72 2.58 -7.17 -11.43
CA GLY A 72 3.60 -6.53 -10.63
C GLY A 72 3.12 -6.39 -9.19
N GLY A 73 3.91 -6.93 -8.26
CA GLY A 73 3.65 -6.81 -6.84
C GLY A 73 3.85 -5.39 -6.33
N GLY A 74 2.99 -4.95 -5.42
CA GLY A 74 3.10 -3.69 -4.71
C GLY A 74 3.52 -3.84 -3.26
N GLY A 75 4.00 -2.74 -2.68
CA GLY A 75 4.19 -2.64 -1.24
C GLY A 75 2.86 -2.74 -0.49
N ILE A 76 2.96 -3.05 0.80
CA ILE A 76 1.82 -3.13 1.72
C ILE A 76 1.95 -1.99 2.72
N VAL A 77 0.87 -1.22 2.90
CA VAL A 77 0.78 -0.20 3.96
C VAL A 77 -0.41 -0.52 4.84
N CYS A 78 -0.20 -0.49 6.16
CA CYS A 78 -1.26 -0.78 7.11
C CYS A 78 -2.19 0.41 7.32
N CYS A 79 -3.24 0.12 8.09
CA CYS A 79 -3.92 1.12 8.90
C CYS A 79 -4.77 2.11 8.09
N TYR A 80 -5.21 1.71 6.89
CA TYR A 80 -6.20 2.43 6.13
C TYR A 80 -7.55 2.38 6.85
N ASN A 81 -8.04 3.55 7.27
CA ASN A 81 -9.35 3.68 7.87
C ASN A 81 -10.36 4.18 6.83
N VAL A 82 -11.39 3.38 6.56
CA VAL A 82 -12.51 3.78 5.71
C VAL A 82 -13.52 4.55 6.56
N THR A 83 -13.70 5.82 6.23
CA THR A 83 -14.60 6.72 6.97
C THR A 83 -16.06 6.56 6.56
N ASP A 84 -16.34 6.21 5.30
CA ASP A 84 -17.70 5.99 4.78
C ASP A 84 -17.72 4.91 3.71
N TRP A 85 -18.14 3.70 4.09
CA TRP A 85 -18.17 2.51 3.22
C TRP A 85 -19.17 2.58 2.07
N ARG A 86 -20.09 3.57 2.07
CA ARG A 86 -21.12 3.73 1.04
C ARG A 86 -20.72 4.69 -0.06
N LYS A 87 -19.62 5.43 0.12
CA LYS A 87 -19.18 6.43 -0.85
C LYS A 87 -18.03 5.88 -1.69
N PRO A 88 -17.97 6.27 -2.98
CA PRO A 88 -16.77 6.05 -3.77
C PRO A 88 -15.58 6.75 -3.10
N VAL A 89 -14.44 6.07 -3.08
CA VAL A 89 -13.17 6.64 -2.63
C VAL A 89 -12.35 7.09 -3.83
N LYS A 90 -11.64 8.21 -3.66
CA LYS A 90 -10.68 8.69 -4.66
C LYS A 90 -9.45 7.80 -4.66
N VAL A 91 -9.11 7.20 -5.79
CA VAL A 91 -7.83 6.51 -6.01
C VAL A 91 -6.99 7.36 -6.95
N MET A 92 -5.77 7.68 -6.55
CA MET A 92 -4.80 8.41 -7.37
C MET A 92 -3.58 7.54 -7.56
N TRP A 93 -3.01 7.50 -8.75
CA TRP A 93 -1.75 6.78 -8.97
C TRP A 93 -0.92 7.47 -10.03
N THR A 94 0.37 7.20 -9.99
CA THR A 94 1.27 7.64 -11.03
C THR A 94 2.05 6.48 -11.62
N PHE A 95 1.90 6.27 -12.92
CA PHE A 95 2.85 5.46 -13.66
C PHE A 95 4.22 6.13 -13.78
N SER A 96 5.27 5.37 -13.47
CA SER A 96 6.67 5.79 -13.56
C SER A 96 7.04 6.16 -14.99
N ALA A 97 7.99 7.08 -15.16
CA ALA A 97 8.62 7.29 -16.46
C ALA A 97 9.39 6.02 -16.87
N LEU A 98 9.33 5.68 -18.16
CA LEU A 98 10.16 4.63 -18.76
C LEU A 98 11.22 5.29 -19.63
N GLY A 99 12.42 4.72 -19.62
CA GLY A 99 13.54 5.20 -20.39
C GLY A 99 14.59 4.14 -20.57
N GLU A 100 15.61 4.50 -21.34
CA GLU A 100 16.84 3.72 -21.44
C GLU A 100 17.50 3.59 -20.05
N PRO A 101 18.23 2.50 -19.79
CA PRO A 101 18.93 2.34 -18.52
C PRO A 101 19.99 3.44 -18.33
N SER A 102 20.12 3.94 -17.10
CA SER A 102 21.26 4.79 -16.74
C SER A 102 22.58 4.00 -16.91
N PHE A 103 23.65 4.68 -17.32
CA PHE A 103 24.97 4.06 -17.46
C PHE A 103 26.03 4.92 -16.76
N TYR A 104 27.18 4.32 -16.47
CA TYR A 104 28.34 5.03 -15.93
C TYR A 104 29.37 5.22 -17.05
N ASN A 105 29.91 6.42 -17.21
CA ASN A 105 31.02 6.65 -18.14
C ASN A 105 32.34 6.12 -17.56
N LYS A 106 33.45 6.22 -18.33
CA LYS A 106 34.77 5.72 -17.92
C LYS A 106 35.29 6.40 -16.66
N GLU A 107 34.79 7.59 -16.35
CA GLU A 107 35.12 8.42 -15.20
C GLU A 107 34.22 8.11 -13.98
N GLY A 108 33.30 7.16 -14.08
CA GLY A 108 32.40 6.77 -12.98
C GLY A 108 31.22 7.72 -12.74
N ILE A 109 30.93 8.63 -13.68
CA ILE A 109 29.79 9.54 -13.61
C ILE A 109 28.55 8.84 -14.15
N ARG A 110 27.47 8.80 -13.35
CA ARG A 110 26.17 8.28 -13.75
C ARG A 110 25.49 9.24 -14.74
N THR A 111 25.22 8.76 -15.94
CA THR A 111 24.41 9.44 -16.96
C THR A 111 23.03 8.81 -16.98
N GLU A 112 21.98 9.62 -16.85
CA GLU A 112 20.62 9.14 -16.96
C GLU A 112 20.29 8.77 -18.41
N GLY A 113 19.58 7.65 -18.59
CA GLY A 113 19.11 7.25 -19.91
C GLY A 113 17.99 8.17 -20.40
N LYS A 114 17.79 8.17 -21.71
CA LYS A 114 16.73 8.99 -22.33
C LYS A 114 15.36 8.47 -21.92
N ILE A 115 14.48 9.37 -21.47
CA ILE A 115 13.07 9.06 -21.21
C ILE A 115 12.34 8.83 -22.53
N THR A 116 11.72 7.67 -22.67
CA THR A 116 10.92 7.27 -23.84
C THR A 116 9.42 7.38 -23.58
N THR A 117 8.99 7.20 -22.32
CA THR A 117 7.61 7.39 -21.87
C THR A 117 7.60 8.26 -20.62
N PRO A 118 7.00 9.46 -20.65
CA PRO A 118 6.99 10.37 -19.51
C PRO A 118 6.07 9.87 -18.39
N LYS A 119 6.34 10.27 -17.14
CA LYS A 119 5.48 10.03 -15.97
C LYS A 119 4.03 10.43 -16.25
N GLU A 120 3.06 9.65 -15.77
CA GLU A 120 1.64 9.88 -16.05
C GLU A 120 0.78 9.73 -14.79
N ASP A 121 0.04 10.78 -14.45
CA ASP A 121 -0.82 10.84 -13.27
C ASP A 121 -2.26 10.48 -13.64
N HIS A 122 -2.90 9.68 -12.80
CA HIS A 122 -4.27 9.26 -12.95
C HIS A 122 -5.07 9.44 -11.67
N VAL A 123 -6.38 9.56 -11.84
CA VAL A 123 -7.35 9.66 -10.75
C VAL A 123 -8.65 8.99 -11.15
N ALA A 124 -9.22 8.22 -10.23
CA ALA A 124 -10.53 7.61 -10.39
C ALA A 124 -11.32 7.70 -9.08
N MET A 125 -12.64 7.81 -9.18
CA MET A 125 -13.54 7.58 -8.05
C MET A 125 -14.02 6.14 -8.13
N VAL A 126 -13.69 5.34 -7.12
CA VAL A 126 -13.93 3.89 -7.14
C VAL A 126 -14.79 3.50 -5.97
N ASN A 127 -15.83 2.73 -6.24
CA ASN A 127 -16.68 2.18 -5.20
C ASN A 127 -15.90 1.12 -4.42
N LEU A 128 -16.00 1.17 -3.09
CA LEU A 128 -15.66 0.03 -2.26
C LEU A 128 -16.59 -1.14 -2.59
N PRO A 129 -16.18 -2.40 -2.34
CA PRO A 129 -17.09 -3.53 -2.42
C PRO A 129 -18.39 -3.23 -1.65
N PRO A 130 -19.57 -3.65 -2.14
CA PRO A 130 -20.88 -3.25 -1.59
C PRO A 130 -21.23 -4.00 -0.29
N ARG A 131 -20.25 -4.21 0.58
CA ARG A 131 -20.34 -4.90 1.87
C ARG A 131 -19.18 -4.45 2.77
N MET A 132 -19.24 -4.79 4.05
CA MET A 132 -18.11 -4.63 4.95
C MET A 132 -17.08 -5.77 4.73
N PRO A 133 -15.79 -5.55 5.04
CA PRO A 133 -14.83 -6.64 5.15
C PRO A 133 -15.22 -7.57 6.30
N ILE A 134 -15.02 -8.87 6.11
CA ILE A 134 -15.25 -9.88 7.14
C ILE A 134 -14.20 -9.69 8.26
N ALA A 135 -14.69 -9.49 9.49
CA ALA A 135 -13.86 -9.50 10.69
C ALA A 135 -13.93 -10.88 11.35
N SER A 136 -12.78 -11.50 11.62
CA SER A 136 -12.69 -12.85 12.19
C SER A 136 -11.48 -12.96 13.12
N SER A 137 -11.62 -13.73 14.21
CA SER A 137 -10.49 -14.11 15.06
C SER A 137 -9.61 -15.19 14.41
N ASP A 138 -10.16 -15.96 13.46
CA ASP A 138 -9.41 -16.85 12.58
C ASP A 138 -8.79 -16.02 11.44
N MET A 139 -7.47 -15.85 11.48
CA MET A 139 -6.71 -15.02 10.52
C MET A 139 -6.88 -15.45 9.06
N PHE A 140 -7.22 -16.73 8.81
CA PHE A 140 -7.41 -17.24 7.45
C PHE A 140 -8.79 -16.90 6.89
N LYS A 141 -9.68 -16.34 7.71
CA LYS A 141 -11.01 -15.86 7.34
C LYS A 141 -11.17 -14.35 7.53
N ASP A 142 -10.15 -13.70 8.09
CA ASP A 142 -10.18 -12.27 8.37
C ASP A 142 -9.78 -11.48 7.11
N GLU A 143 -10.71 -10.72 6.54
CA GLU A 143 -10.44 -9.88 5.38
C GLU A 143 -9.75 -8.59 5.80
N GLY A 144 -8.49 -8.71 6.20
CA GLY A 144 -7.66 -7.60 6.70
C GLY A 144 -7.09 -6.69 5.60
N ASN A 145 -7.30 -7.02 4.32
CA ASN A 145 -6.64 -6.37 3.21
C ASN A 145 -7.65 -5.74 2.23
N LEU A 146 -7.36 -4.51 1.81
CA LEU A 146 -7.93 -3.82 0.66
C LEU A 146 -6.94 -3.90 -0.51
N CYS A 147 -7.26 -4.72 -1.48
CA CYS A 147 -6.54 -4.85 -2.73
C CYS A 147 -6.90 -3.69 -3.66
N VAL A 148 -5.89 -2.98 -4.13
CA VAL A 148 -5.96 -1.89 -5.11
C VAL A 148 -5.43 -2.42 -6.43
N ILE A 149 -6.33 -2.82 -7.32
CA ILE A 149 -6.01 -3.62 -8.51
C ILE A 149 -6.06 -2.73 -9.74
N PHE A 150 -4.89 -2.42 -10.31
CA PHE A 150 -4.78 -1.68 -11.57
C PHE A 150 -4.84 -2.68 -12.73
N LYS A 151 -5.99 -2.79 -13.36
CA LYS A 151 -6.25 -3.78 -14.43
C LYS A 151 -5.68 -3.36 -15.78
N ASP A 152 -5.83 -2.08 -16.08
CA ASP A 152 -5.34 -1.44 -17.29
C ASP A 152 -4.84 -0.02 -16.95
N LEU A 153 -4.57 0.79 -17.97
CA LEU A 153 -4.03 2.14 -17.78
C LEU A 153 -4.98 3.10 -17.07
N ASN A 154 -6.29 2.87 -17.11
CA ASN A 154 -7.31 3.79 -16.62
C ASN A 154 -8.26 3.19 -15.58
N THR A 155 -8.24 1.87 -15.41
CA THR A 155 -9.15 1.15 -14.52
C THR A 155 -8.45 0.67 -13.27
N VAL A 156 -9.01 1.05 -12.12
CA VAL A 156 -8.63 0.52 -10.81
C VAL A 156 -9.84 -0.04 -10.08
N GLU A 157 -9.67 -1.19 -9.45
CA GLU A 157 -10.70 -1.88 -8.67
C GLU A 157 -10.26 -2.09 -7.23
N LEU A 158 -11.26 -2.18 -6.34
CA LEU A 158 -11.06 -2.41 -4.91
C LEU A 158 -11.69 -3.73 -4.49
N GLN A 159 -10.95 -4.55 -3.77
CA GLN A 159 -11.41 -5.86 -3.28
C GLN A 159 -10.94 -6.13 -1.86
N TYR A 160 -11.77 -6.77 -1.04
CA TYR A 160 -11.33 -7.31 0.25
C TYR A 160 -10.69 -8.69 0.08
N SER A 161 -9.63 -8.95 0.84
CA SER A 161 -8.91 -10.22 0.78
C SER A 161 -8.42 -10.64 2.16
N VAL A 162 -8.44 -11.96 2.40
CA VAL A 162 -7.76 -12.61 3.54
C VAL A 162 -6.27 -12.83 3.27
N ARG A 163 -5.84 -12.75 2.00
CA ARG A 163 -4.46 -12.97 1.56
C ARG A 163 -3.77 -11.69 1.11
N PHE A 164 -2.46 -11.63 1.35
CA PHE A 164 -1.61 -10.53 0.91
C PHE A 164 -1.30 -10.53 -0.59
N ASP A 165 -1.56 -11.64 -1.28
CA ASP A 165 -1.44 -11.75 -2.74
C ASP A 165 -2.71 -11.33 -3.48
N CYS A 166 -3.77 -10.95 -2.76
CA CYS A 166 -5.06 -10.58 -3.32
C CYS A 166 -5.72 -11.67 -4.20
N GLY A 167 -5.31 -12.93 -4.06
CA GLY A 167 -5.81 -14.04 -4.87
C GLY A 167 -5.34 -14.03 -6.33
N VAL A 168 -4.21 -13.36 -6.62
CA VAL A 168 -3.73 -13.12 -8.00
C VAL A 168 -2.54 -14.01 -8.39
N PHE A 169 -2.32 -15.13 -7.68
CA PHE A 169 -1.40 -16.22 -8.05
C PHE A 169 -2.10 -17.58 -8.02
#